data_AF-A0A256HZC6-F1
#
_entry.id   AF-A0A256HZC6-F1
#
_cell.length_a   1.000
_cell.length_b   1.000
_cell.length_c   1.000
_cell.angle_alpha   90.00
_cell.angle_beta   90.00
_cell.angle_gamma   90.00
#
_symmetry.space_group_name_H-M   'P 1'
#
loop_
_entity.id
_entity.type
_entity.pdbx_description
1 polymer ?
#
loop_
_entity_poly.entity_id
_entity_poly.type
_entity_poly.pdbx_seq_one_letter_code
_entity_poly.pdbx_strand_id
1 'polypeptide(L)'
;MSTRCQLRFVRALNDGRTTDPTDPVAQVYTHSDGYPEGVLGRLYQLKQLLEATRSVRGPAYAAAQYVFLEKLRSMALYLDPTRSPERRLDVSSPADVCDPSRMQHLSQPLFLLGHGLEDPRQGIHGDEAYLYIVAIPPYEIEHVEPPAWQVAVSEACGFPRWDAQTDEAFGEATWEFEGPLVEAIERFDG
;
A
#
# COMPACT_ATOMS: atom_id res chain seq x y z
N MET A 1 0.38 5.91 17.62
CA MET A 1 1.33 4.80 17.40
C MET A 1 1.46 4.60 15.90
N SER A 2 2.64 4.17 15.42
CA SER A 2 2.81 3.81 14.01
C SER A 2 2.29 2.40 13.81
N THR A 3 1.18 2.25 13.10
CA THR A 3 0.62 0.94 12.75
C THR A 3 1.24 0.50 11.45
N ARG A 4 1.90 -0.65 11.47
CA ARG A 4 2.58 -1.22 10.31
C ARG A 4 1.72 -2.29 9.68
N CYS A 5 1.82 -2.43 8.37
CA CYS A 5 1.13 -3.49 7.66
C CYS A 5 1.86 -3.87 6.37
N GLN A 6 1.48 -5.02 5.82
CA GLN A 6 1.87 -5.42 4.49
C GLN A 6 0.65 -5.70 3.61
N LEU A 7 0.75 -5.34 2.33
CA LEU A 7 -0.30 -5.52 1.33
C LEU A 7 0.24 -6.33 0.17
N ARG A 8 -0.49 -7.38 -0.25
CA ARG A 8 -0.23 -8.11 -1.50
C ARG A 8 -1.22 -7.68 -2.57
N PHE A 9 -0.69 -7.29 -3.72
CA PHE A 9 -1.48 -7.00 -4.91
C PHE A 9 -1.47 -8.20 -5.84
N VAL A 10 -2.65 -8.71 -6.16
CA VAL A 10 -2.85 -9.96 -6.94
C VAL A 10 -4.03 -9.86 -7.90
N ARG A 11 -4.30 -10.89 -8.71
CA ARG A 11 -5.43 -10.91 -9.67
C ARG A 11 -6.74 -11.34 -9.02
N ALA A 12 -6.71 -12.37 -8.19
CA ALA A 12 -7.83 -12.83 -7.37
C ALA A 12 -7.41 -12.98 -5.90
N LEU A 13 -8.36 -12.91 -4.96
CA LEU A 13 -8.05 -12.99 -3.52
C LEU A 13 -7.27 -14.26 -3.13
N ASN A 14 -7.65 -15.40 -3.71
CA ASN A 14 -7.00 -16.67 -3.44
C ASN A 14 -5.52 -16.68 -3.85
N ASP A 15 -5.17 -15.94 -4.91
CA ASP A 15 -3.78 -15.80 -5.37
C ASP A 15 -2.92 -15.05 -4.35
N GLY A 16 -3.52 -14.26 -3.44
CA GLY A 16 -2.78 -13.53 -2.41
C GLY A 16 -2.35 -14.39 -1.23
N ARG A 17 -2.87 -15.62 -1.13
CA ARG A 17 -2.53 -16.56 -0.03
C ARG A 17 -1.25 -17.33 -0.30
N THR A 18 -0.81 -17.39 -1.55
CA THR A 18 0.39 -18.13 -1.97
C THR A 18 1.18 -17.27 -2.96
N THR A 19 2.49 -17.47 -3.09
CA THR A 19 3.25 -16.92 -4.21
C THR A 19 3.51 -18.04 -5.19
N ASP A 20 3.03 -17.88 -6.42
CA ASP A 20 3.55 -18.69 -7.50
C ASP A 20 4.99 -18.19 -7.77
N PRO A 21 6.02 -19.03 -7.68
CA PRO A 21 7.39 -18.63 -7.99
C PRO A 21 7.54 -18.13 -9.45
N THR A 22 6.55 -18.39 -10.31
CA THR A 22 6.49 -17.93 -11.71
C THR A 22 5.57 -16.73 -11.94
N ASP A 23 4.71 -16.37 -10.97
CA ASP A 23 3.88 -15.15 -10.97
C ASP A 23 4.07 -14.39 -9.64
N PRO A 24 5.14 -13.58 -9.53
CA PRO A 24 5.50 -12.93 -8.28
C PRO A 24 4.47 -11.88 -7.87
N VAL A 25 3.95 -12.01 -6.65
CA VAL A 25 3.05 -11.01 -6.06
C VAL A 25 3.80 -9.70 -5.83
N ALA A 26 3.12 -8.57 -6.03
CA ALA A 26 3.65 -7.28 -5.64
C ALA A 26 3.29 -7.02 -4.18
N GLN A 27 4.30 -7.00 -3.31
CA GLN A 27 4.12 -6.80 -1.88
C GLN A 27 4.60 -5.40 -1.47
N VAL A 28 3.80 -4.72 -0.66
CA VAL A 28 4.08 -3.37 -0.16
C VAL A 28 4.11 -3.41 1.35
N TYR A 29 5.15 -2.81 1.94
CA TYR A 29 5.21 -2.51 3.36
C TYR A 29 4.85 -1.05 3.61
N THR A 30 4.05 -0.84 4.65
CA THR A 30 3.65 0.46 5.15
C THR A 30 4.08 0.58 6.61
N HIS A 31 4.89 1.58 6.90
CA HIS A 31 5.43 1.80 8.24
C HIS A 31 4.48 2.58 9.16
N SER A 32 3.48 3.27 8.61
CA SER A 32 2.58 4.17 9.33
C SER A 32 1.14 4.12 8.81
N ASP A 33 0.18 4.27 9.71
CA ASP A 33 -1.26 4.32 9.39
C ASP A 33 -1.80 3.05 8.72
N GLY A 34 -1.24 1.89 9.04
CA GLY A 34 -1.67 0.58 8.53
C GLY A 34 -3.01 0.06 9.08
N TYR A 35 -3.88 0.92 9.60
CA TYR A 35 -5.23 0.51 10.04
C TYR A 35 -6.17 0.34 8.84
N PRO A 36 -7.20 -0.54 8.94
CA PRO A 36 -8.15 -0.77 7.86
C PRO A 36 -8.80 0.51 7.32
N GLU A 37 -9.36 1.37 8.16
CA GLU A 37 -9.95 2.66 7.77
C GLU A 37 -9.03 3.46 6.82
N GLY A 38 -7.77 3.67 7.24
CA GLY A 38 -6.79 4.40 6.47
C GLY A 38 -6.42 3.70 5.15
N VAL A 39 -6.09 2.40 5.21
CA VAL A 39 -5.61 1.62 4.06
C VAL A 39 -6.71 1.48 3.01
N LEU A 40 -7.93 1.14 3.41
CA LEU A 40 -9.05 0.91 2.50
C LEU A 40 -9.48 2.21 1.81
N GLY A 41 -9.58 3.32 2.56
CA GLY A 41 -9.87 4.63 1.98
C GLY A 41 -8.85 5.04 0.92
N ARG A 42 -7.56 4.73 1.13
CA ARG A 42 -6.50 4.98 0.14
C ARG A 42 -6.58 4.08 -1.08
N LEU A 43 -6.87 2.79 -0.89
CA LEU A 43 -7.07 1.86 -2.01
C LEU A 43 -8.24 2.31 -2.89
N TYR A 44 -9.29 2.85 -2.28
CA TYR A 44 -10.44 3.37 -3.02
C TYR A 44 -10.09 4.63 -3.82
N GLN A 45 -9.36 5.58 -3.23
CA GLN A 45 -8.84 6.75 -3.94
C GLN A 45 -7.92 6.35 -5.11
N LEU A 46 -7.03 5.36 -4.89
CA LEU A 46 -6.19 4.82 -5.95
C LEU A 46 -7.02 4.23 -7.08
N LYS A 47 -8.00 3.37 -6.77
CA LYS A 47 -8.90 2.78 -7.76
C LYS A 47 -9.59 3.86 -8.59
N GLN A 48 -10.21 4.84 -7.93
CA GLN A 48 -10.88 5.96 -8.60
C GLN A 48 -9.94 6.72 -9.54
N LEU A 49 -8.72 7.04 -9.09
CA LEU A 49 -7.74 7.74 -9.90
C LEU A 49 -7.30 6.93 -11.12
N LEU A 50 -6.98 5.65 -10.94
CA LEU A 50 -6.56 4.78 -12.03
C LEU A 50 -7.68 4.56 -13.05
N GLU A 51 -8.93 4.48 -12.62
CA GLU A 51 -10.08 4.32 -13.50
C GLU A 51 -10.40 5.61 -14.27
N ALA A 52 -10.46 6.75 -13.58
CA ALA A 52 -10.71 8.05 -14.19
C ALA A 52 -9.66 8.39 -15.26
N THR A 53 -8.43 7.93 -15.08
CA THR A 53 -7.31 8.16 -16.03
C THR A 53 -7.07 7.00 -16.99
N ARG A 54 -7.85 5.91 -16.92
CA ARG A 54 -7.67 4.68 -17.72
C ARG A 54 -6.26 4.08 -17.60
N SER A 55 -5.70 4.16 -16.40
CA SER A 55 -4.33 3.75 -16.07
C SER A 55 -4.25 2.43 -15.31
N VAL A 56 -5.35 1.70 -15.14
CA VAL A 56 -5.28 0.35 -14.57
C VAL A 56 -4.52 -0.56 -15.55
N ARG A 57 -3.46 -1.22 -15.06
CA ARG A 57 -2.61 -2.14 -15.84
C ARG A 57 -2.48 -3.52 -15.21
N GLY A 58 -2.66 -3.61 -13.89
CA GLY A 58 -2.61 -4.86 -13.14
C GLY A 58 -2.01 -4.68 -11.75
N PRO A 59 -1.81 -5.78 -11.02
CA PRO A 59 -1.45 -5.75 -9.61
C PRO A 59 -0.12 -5.04 -9.32
N ALA A 60 0.95 -5.39 -10.03
CA ALA A 60 2.26 -4.77 -9.83
C ALA A 60 2.27 -3.25 -10.11
N TYR A 61 1.56 -2.81 -11.16
CA TYR A 61 1.42 -1.39 -11.44
C TYR A 61 0.60 -0.68 -10.38
N ALA A 62 -0.49 -1.28 -9.90
CA ALA A 62 -1.28 -0.69 -8.83
C ALA A 62 -0.51 -0.60 -7.52
N ALA A 63 0.29 -1.62 -7.18
CA ALA A 63 1.19 -1.57 -6.02
C ALA A 63 2.20 -0.41 -6.11
N ALA A 64 2.82 -0.23 -7.29
CA ALA A 64 3.73 0.88 -7.53
C ALA A 64 3.03 2.24 -7.40
N GLN A 65 1.81 2.37 -7.93
CA GLN A 65 1.01 3.59 -7.82
C GLN A 65 0.52 3.84 -6.38
N TYR A 66 0.19 2.79 -5.62
CA TYR A 66 -0.13 2.89 -4.20
C TYR A 66 1.06 3.50 -3.42
N VAL A 67 2.26 2.94 -3.59
CA VAL A 67 3.48 3.47 -2.96
C VAL A 67 3.74 4.92 -3.39
N PHE A 68 3.55 5.24 -4.68
CA PHE A 68 3.74 6.60 -5.17
C PHE A 68 2.77 7.61 -4.51
N LEU A 69 1.47 7.28 -4.44
CA LEU A 69 0.47 8.13 -3.80
C LEU A 69 0.76 8.31 -2.30
N GLU A 70 1.21 7.26 -1.63
CA GLU A 70 1.58 7.33 -0.21
C GLU A 70 2.78 8.25 0.05
N LYS A 71 3.77 8.21 -0.85
CA LYS A 71 4.90 9.14 -0.81
C LYS A 71 4.44 10.58 -1.02
N LEU A 72 3.54 10.83 -1.98
CA LEU A 72 2.96 12.17 -2.20
C LEU A 72 2.15 12.66 -0.99
N ARG A 73 1.34 11.80 -0.38
CA ARG A 73 0.57 12.15 0.82
C ARG A 73 1.49 12.49 1.99
N SER A 74 2.52 11.69 2.21
CA SER A 74 3.54 11.96 3.24
C SER A 74 4.31 13.26 2.97
N MET A 75 4.49 13.63 1.70
CA MET A 75 5.16 14.87 1.29
C MET A 75 4.43 16.12 1.79
N ALA A 76 3.10 16.08 1.92
CA ALA A 76 2.31 17.21 2.43
C ALA A 76 2.74 17.67 3.83
N LEU A 77 3.29 16.77 4.65
CA LEU A 77 3.84 17.09 5.97
C LEU A 77 5.02 18.07 5.93
N TYR A 78 5.65 18.24 4.77
CA TYR A 78 6.84 19.06 4.58
C TYR A 78 6.59 20.32 3.76
N LEU A 79 5.34 20.54 3.31
CA LEU A 79 4.96 21.69 2.50
C LEU A 79 4.38 22.84 3.33
N ASP A 80 4.13 22.64 4.63
CA ASP A 80 3.59 23.66 5.52
C ASP A 80 4.61 24.80 5.73
N PRO A 81 4.33 26.04 5.24
CA PRO A 81 5.25 27.15 5.32
C PRO A 81 5.43 27.67 6.75
N THR A 82 4.60 27.26 7.71
CA THR A 82 4.74 27.67 9.12
C THR A 82 5.75 26.81 9.89
N ARG A 83 6.13 25.65 9.35
CA ARG A 83 7.15 24.78 9.95
C ARG A 83 8.54 25.39 9.87
N SER A 84 9.44 24.90 10.71
CA SER A 84 10.84 25.32 10.69
C SER A 84 11.57 24.84 9.41
N PRO A 85 12.59 25.57 8.92
CA PRO A 85 13.30 25.24 7.67
C PRO A 85 13.78 23.78 7.61
N GLU A 86 14.27 23.24 8.72
CA GLU A 86 14.78 21.88 8.84
C GLU A 86 13.70 20.79 8.75
N ARG A 87 12.41 21.18 8.73
CA ARG A 87 11.25 20.27 8.59
C ARG A 87 10.43 20.56 7.32
N ARG A 88 10.93 21.41 6.43
CA ARG A 88 10.26 21.79 5.18
C ARG A 88 11.07 21.36 3.97
N LEU A 89 10.37 21.16 2.86
CA LEU A 89 11.00 20.99 1.56
C LEU A 89 11.42 22.37 1.02
N ASP A 90 12.68 22.51 0.62
CA ASP A 90 13.19 23.67 -0.12
C ASP A 90 13.06 23.42 -1.63
N VAL A 91 11.82 23.48 -2.12
CA VAL A 91 11.47 23.10 -3.48
C VAL A 91 10.62 24.18 -4.17
N SER A 92 10.95 24.42 -5.43
CA SER A 92 10.23 25.28 -6.36
C SER A 92 9.65 24.50 -7.55
N SER A 93 10.14 23.27 -7.75
CA SER A 93 9.67 22.33 -8.76
C SER A 93 9.75 20.88 -8.24
N PRO A 94 9.04 19.91 -8.84
CA PRO A 94 9.17 18.51 -8.48
C PRO A 94 10.59 17.95 -8.62
N ALA A 95 11.39 18.47 -9.56
CA ALA A 95 12.77 18.03 -9.78
C ALA A 95 13.68 18.35 -8.58
N ASP A 96 13.34 19.39 -7.81
CA ASP A 96 14.11 19.79 -6.62
C ASP A 96 14.05 18.72 -5.52
N VAL A 97 12.98 17.92 -5.46
CA VAL A 97 12.87 16.77 -4.53
C VAL A 97 13.94 15.71 -4.80
N CYS A 98 14.46 15.65 -6.02
CA CYS A 98 15.51 14.71 -6.42
C CYS A 98 16.92 15.28 -6.26
N ASP A 99 17.09 16.54 -5.84
CA ASP A 99 18.39 17.17 -5.62
C ASP A 99 18.87 16.93 -4.18
N PRO A 100 19.94 16.13 -3.96
CA PRO A 100 20.43 15.85 -2.61
C PRO A 100 20.82 17.11 -1.83
N SER A 101 21.34 18.14 -2.50
CA SER A 101 21.77 19.38 -1.84
C SER A 101 20.61 20.14 -1.20
N ARG A 102 19.39 19.95 -1.73
CA ARG A 102 18.14 20.52 -1.22
C ARG A 102 17.44 19.64 -0.19
N MET A 103 17.85 18.38 -0.05
CA MET A 103 17.19 17.40 0.82
C MET A 103 18.03 17.02 2.04
N GLN A 104 19.35 17.28 2.02
CA GLN A 104 20.30 16.82 3.03
C GLN A 104 20.01 17.30 4.47
N HIS A 105 19.21 18.36 4.65
CA HIS A 105 18.81 18.83 5.97
C HIS A 105 17.68 17.99 6.60
N LEU A 106 16.96 17.20 5.81
CA LEU A 106 15.89 16.33 6.30
C LEU A 106 16.47 15.02 6.84
N SER A 107 16.29 14.78 8.14
CA SER A 107 16.60 13.49 8.75
C SER A 107 15.44 12.52 8.55
N GLN A 108 15.68 11.46 7.77
CA GLN A 108 14.73 10.36 7.53
C GLN A 108 13.30 10.81 7.15
N PRO A 109 13.13 11.54 6.05
CA PRO A 109 11.80 12.00 5.67
C PRO A 109 10.85 10.84 5.33
N LEU A 110 9.61 10.90 5.83
CA LEU A 110 8.61 9.83 5.70
C LEU A 110 8.24 9.53 4.25
N PHE A 111 8.27 10.51 3.35
CA PHE A 111 8.05 10.27 1.92
C PHE A 111 9.17 9.43 1.27
N LEU A 112 10.33 9.26 1.92
CA LEU A 112 11.38 8.34 1.50
C LEU A 112 11.38 7.02 2.28
N LEU A 113 11.03 7.01 3.57
CA LEU A 113 11.21 5.86 4.47
C LEU A 113 9.91 5.25 5.07
N GLY A 114 8.73 5.75 4.70
CA GLY A 114 7.46 5.27 5.25
C GLY A 114 6.79 4.12 4.48
N HIS A 115 7.10 3.97 3.19
CA HIS A 115 6.43 3.03 2.29
C HIS A 115 7.41 2.47 1.28
N GLY A 116 7.40 1.15 1.10
CA GLY A 116 8.37 0.43 0.27
C GLY A 116 7.80 -0.82 -0.37
N LEU A 117 8.45 -1.26 -1.44
CA LEU A 117 8.23 -2.60 -1.97
C LEU A 117 8.97 -3.59 -1.07
N GLU A 118 8.29 -4.67 -0.71
CA GLU A 118 8.91 -5.79 -0.01
C GLU A 118 9.21 -6.93 -0.97
N ASP A 119 10.30 -7.62 -0.70
CA ASP A 119 10.57 -8.91 -1.32
C ASP A 119 9.79 -9.98 -0.54
N PRO A 120 8.78 -10.65 -1.14
CA PRO A 120 8.00 -11.67 -0.46
C PRO A 120 8.84 -12.84 0.10
N ARG A 121 10.10 -12.98 -0.34
CA ARG A 121 11.05 -13.99 0.16
C ARG A 121 11.75 -13.61 1.46
N GLN A 122 11.73 -12.32 1.84
CA GLN A 122 12.42 -11.79 3.01
C GLN A 122 11.54 -11.77 4.27
N GLY A 123 10.23 -11.97 4.11
CA GLY A 123 9.34 -12.27 5.24
C GLY A 123 8.52 -11.11 5.81
N ILE A 124 8.07 -11.29 7.06
CA ILE A 124 7.29 -10.33 7.84
C ILE A 124 8.17 -9.85 9.00
N HIS A 125 8.23 -8.54 9.25
CA HIS A 125 9.20 -7.95 10.19
C HIS A 125 8.87 -8.23 11.66
N GLY A 126 7.62 -8.61 11.94
CA GLY A 126 7.15 -9.03 13.26
C GLY A 126 6.47 -7.93 14.07
N ASP A 127 6.19 -6.80 13.43
CA ASP A 127 5.55 -5.63 14.03
C ASP A 127 4.36 -5.12 13.21
N GLU A 128 4.00 -5.87 12.18
CA GLU A 128 2.80 -5.69 11.38
C GLU A 128 1.55 -6.04 12.18
N ALA A 129 0.67 -5.05 12.31
CA ALA A 129 -0.61 -5.22 12.98
C ALA A 129 -1.65 -5.88 12.08
N TYR A 130 -1.52 -5.70 10.76
CA TYR A 130 -2.47 -6.17 9.75
C TYR A 130 -1.76 -6.67 8.49
N LEU A 131 -2.38 -7.63 7.82
CA LEU A 131 -2.11 -8.00 6.44
C LEU A 131 -3.31 -7.71 5.55
N TYR A 132 -3.03 -7.38 4.30
CA TYR A 132 -4.03 -7.10 3.28
C TYR A 132 -3.74 -7.91 2.02
N ILE A 133 -4.79 -8.43 1.40
CA ILE A 133 -4.75 -8.85 -0.01
C ILE A 133 -5.63 -7.89 -0.80
N VAL A 134 -5.11 -7.41 -1.94
CA VAL A 134 -5.80 -6.51 -2.86
C VAL A 134 -5.86 -7.19 -4.22
N ALA A 135 -7.05 -7.65 -4.58
CA ALA A 135 -7.30 -8.31 -5.86
C ALA A 135 -7.78 -7.31 -6.91
N ILE A 136 -7.01 -7.24 -7.99
CA ILE A 136 -7.23 -6.33 -9.12
C ILE A 136 -7.50 -7.19 -10.37
N PRO A 137 -8.78 -7.37 -10.72
CA PRO A 137 -9.15 -8.18 -11.87
C PRO A 137 -8.66 -7.55 -13.19
N PRO A 138 -8.63 -8.31 -14.30
CA PRO A 138 -8.33 -7.76 -15.62
C PRO A 138 -9.31 -6.66 -16.03
N TYR A 139 -8.77 -5.59 -16.64
CA TYR A 139 -9.57 -4.51 -17.23
C TYR A 139 -9.62 -4.71 -18.73
N GLU A 140 -10.71 -5.30 -19.20
CA GLU A 140 -10.99 -5.48 -20.62
C GLU A 140 -11.75 -4.28 -21.20
N ILE A 141 -11.56 -4.03 -22.49
CA ILE A 141 -12.17 -2.90 -23.22
C ILE A 141 -13.71 -3.02 -23.27
N GLU A 142 -14.25 -4.23 -23.17
CA GLU A 142 -15.68 -4.52 -23.30
C GLU A 142 -16.48 -4.25 -22.02
N HIS A 143 -15.81 -3.98 -20.90
CA HIS A 143 -16.49 -3.68 -19.64
C HIS A 143 -17.28 -2.37 -19.74
N VAL A 144 -18.62 -2.48 -19.61
CA VAL A 144 -19.53 -1.33 -19.53
C VAL A 144 -19.33 -0.56 -18.22
N GLU A 145 -19.04 -1.29 -17.13
CA GLU A 145 -18.66 -0.73 -15.83
C GLU A 145 -17.33 -1.34 -15.37
N PRO A 146 -16.46 -0.56 -14.70
CA PRO A 146 -15.20 -1.08 -14.19
C PRO A 146 -15.42 -2.24 -13.19
N PRO A 147 -14.63 -3.32 -13.26
CA PRO A 147 -14.78 -4.43 -12.35
C PRO A 147 -14.49 -4.02 -10.91
N ALA A 148 -15.18 -4.66 -9.96
CA ALA A 148 -14.95 -4.41 -8.55
C ALA A 148 -13.58 -4.92 -8.12
N TRP A 149 -12.84 -4.11 -7.36
CA TRP A 149 -11.67 -4.60 -6.64
C TRP A 149 -12.15 -5.35 -5.41
N GLN A 150 -11.49 -6.46 -5.10
CA GLN A 150 -11.74 -7.20 -3.87
C GLN A 150 -10.57 -7.03 -2.90
N VAL A 151 -10.86 -7.11 -1.61
CA VAL A 151 -9.86 -7.05 -0.56
C VAL A 151 -10.10 -8.16 0.47
N ALA A 152 -9.01 -8.61 1.08
CA ALA A 152 -9.04 -9.36 2.33
C ALA A 152 -8.28 -8.56 3.39
N VAL A 153 -8.84 -8.48 4.59
CA VAL A 153 -8.27 -7.77 5.75
C VAL A 153 -8.11 -8.79 6.88
N SER A 154 -6.89 -8.98 7.36
CA SER A 154 -6.65 -9.86 8.49
C SER A 154 -7.25 -9.28 9.77
N GLU A 155 -7.53 -10.13 10.76
CA GLU A 155 -7.68 -9.66 12.13
C GLU A 155 -6.42 -8.89 12.57
N ALA A 156 -6.55 -8.06 13.61
CA ALA A 156 -5.39 -7.48 14.29
C ALA A 156 -4.62 -8.61 14.99
N CYS A 157 -3.44 -8.91 14.48
CA CYS A 157 -2.78 -10.20 14.71
C CYS A 157 -1.40 -10.05 15.33
N GLY A 158 -0.75 -8.88 15.15
CA GLY A 158 0.62 -8.64 15.64
C GLY A 158 1.55 -9.75 15.18
N PHE A 159 1.56 -10.03 13.86
CA PHE A 159 2.22 -11.19 13.28
C PHE A 159 3.63 -11.35 13.85
N PRO A 160 4.04 -12.56 14.27
CA PRO A 160 5.40 -12.78 14.71
C PRO A 160 6.35 -12.55 13.52
N ARG A 161 7.60 -12.18 13.84
CA ARG A 161 8.64 -12.08 12.82
C ARG A 161 8.73 -13.40 12.05
N TRP A 162 8.69 -13.31 10.74
CA TRP A 162 8.70 -14.44 9.83
C TRP A 162 9.95 -14.31 8.96
N ASP A 163 11.02 -15.07 9.22
CA ASP A 163 12.29 -14.98 8.47
C ASP A 163 12.32 -15.92 7.24
N ALA A 164 11.16 -16.18 6.64
CA ALA A 164 10.97 -17.04 5.48
C ALA A 164 10.01 -16.38 4.46
N GLN A 165 9.75 -17.04 3.34
CA GLN A 165 8.77 -16.52 2.37
C GLN A 165 7.40 -16.27 3.02
N THR A 166 6.73 -15.19 2.63
CA THR A 166 5.53 -14.70 3.31
C THR A 166 4.27 -15.54 3.05
N ASP A 167 4.34 -16.59 2.23
CA ASP A 167 3.18 -17.39 1.84
C ASP A 167 2.46 -18.04 2.99
N GLU A 168 3.21 -18.72 3.84
CA GLU A 168 2.65 -19.40 5.00
C GLU A 168 1.98 -18.39 5.93
N ALA A 169 2.61 -17.22 6.15
CA ALA A 169 2.01 -16.17 6.96
C ALA A 169 0.68 -15.63 6.39
N PHE A 170 0.58 -15.44 5.07
CA PHE A 170 -0.68 -15.05 4.42
C PHE A 170 -1.70 -16.21 4.34
N GLY A 171 -1.23 -17.46 4.30
CA GLY A 171 -2.08 -18.66 4.32
C GLY A 171 -2.66 -18.96 5.71
N GLU A 172 -1.90 -18.68 6.77
CA GLU A 172 -2.28 -18.88 8.17
C GLU A 172 -3.02 -17.69 8.79
N ALA A 173 -3.00 -16.54 8.12
CA ALA A 173 -3.73 -15.35 8.55
C ALA A 173 -5.24 -15.66 8.73
N THR A 174 -5.80 -15.25 9.87
CA THR A 174 -7.25 -15.19 10.05
C THR A 174 -7.78 -13.93 9.39
N TRP A 175 -8.71 -14.09 8.43
CA TRP A 175 -9.30 -12.99 7.68
C TRP A 175 -10.61 -12.53 8.33
N GLU A 176 -10.62 -11.29 8.84
CA GLU A 176 -11.81 -10.69 9.44
C GLU A 176 -12.85 -10.30 8.36
N PHE A 177 -12.36 -9.94 7.17
CA PHE A 177 -13.17 -9.55 6.02
C PHE A 177 -12.56 -10.07 4.72
N GLU A 178 -13.43 -10.54 3.82
CA GLU A 178 -13.11 -10.88 2.43
C GLU A 178 -14.28 -10.45 1.54
N GLY A 179 -14.05 -9.58 0.56
CA GLY A 179 -15.14 -9.07 -0.28
C GLY A 179 -14.80 -7.82 -1.09
N PRO A 180 -15.81 -7.15 -1.67
CA PRO A 180 -15.62 -5.91 -2.42
C PRO A 180 -15.01 -4.80 -1.56
N LEU A 181 -14.12 -3.99 -2.16
CA LEU A 181 -13.46 -2.86 -1.49
C LEU A 181 -14.46 -1.86 -0.87
N VAL A 182 -15.58 -1.60 -1.54
CA VAL A 182 -16.60 -0.65 -1.05
C VAL A 182 -17.26 -1.16 0.23
N GLU A 183 -17.62 -2.46 0.28
CA GLU A 183 -18.19 -3.08 1.47
C GLU A 183 -17.18 -3.12 2.63
N ALA A 184 -15.89 -3.29 2.32
CA ALA A 184 -14.84 -3.22 3.33
C ALA A 184 -14.78 -1.84 3.99
N ILE A 185 -14.85 -0.77 3.18
CA ILE A 185 -14.86 0.61 3.70
C ILE A 185 -16.05 0.83 4.62
N GLU A 186 -17.26 0.45 4.18
CA GLU A 186 -18.47 0.58 4.99
C GLU A 186 -18.37 -0.17 6.32
N ARG A 187 -17.67 -1.30 6.34
CA ARG A 187 -17.46 -2.08 7.56
C ARG A 187 -16.46 -1.43 8.53
N PHE A 188 -15.39 -0.83 8.02
CA PHE A 188 -14.27 -0.35 8.85
C PHE A 188 -14.25 1.17 9.07
N ASP A 189 -15.14 1.93 8.43
CA ASP A 189 -15.39 3.37 8.70
C ASP A 189 -16.33 3.60 9.93
N GLY A 190 -16.75 2.52 10.61
CA GLY A 190 -17.72 2.54 11.72
C GLY A 190 -17.14 2.80 13.12
#